data_AF-A0A3V7IQE0-F1
#
_entry.id   AF-A0A3V7IQE0-F1
#
_cell.length_a   1.000
_cell.length_b   1.000
_cell.length_c   1.000
_cell.angle_alpha   90.00
_cell.angle_beta   90.00
_cell.angle_gamma   90.00
#
_symmetry.space_group_name_H-M   'P 1'
#
loop_
_entity.id
_entity.type
_entity.pdbx_description
1 polymer ?
#
loop_
_entity_poly.entity_id
_entity_poly.type
_entity_poly.pdbx_seq_one_letter_code
_entity_poly.pdbx_strand_id
1 'polypeptide(L)'
;MSKHQTQLSLLQDDIRSRYDSLSKRLKQVAQYILDNSNSVAFDTVASIAQHADVPPSTLIRFANAFGFSGFNEMKQVFRQHLMEETVSYTERARLFRQKNADEGEPTPEKPGEILKLFSMVNAQVLQQLPVQIKNEQLDAAVNLLAKADNIYVIGLRRSFSVASYLTYALRHLERRAFLIDGIGGMFSEQLSMVSPDDVVIAISYSPYAQEVVELVELGAKRGAHHIAITDSQVSPLAAFSEVCFVVREAQVDGFRSQVASMCLAQTLAVSLALATE
;
A
#
# COMPACT_ATOMS: atom_id res chain seq x y z
N MET A 1 -11.55 -6.90 -17.00
CA MET A 1 -10.27 -6.19 -16.76
C MET A 1 -10.58 -4.76 -16.35
N SER A 2 -10.77 -4.50 -15.06
CA SER A 2 -10.89 -3.12 -14.55
C SER A 2 -9.50 -2.67 -14.12
N LYS A 3 -8.85 -1.79 -14.89
CA LYS A 3 -7.67 -1.09 -14.41
C LYS A 3 -8.14 -0.23 -13.23
N HIS A 4 -7.57 -0.42 -12.04
CA HIS A 4 -7.80 0.51 -10.93
C HIS A 4 -7.38 1.92 -11.38
N GLN A 5 -8.35 2.80 -11.61
CA GLN A 5 -8.10 4.19 -11.96
C GLN A 5 -7.61 4.94 -10.71
N THR A 6 -6.36 5.37 -10.72
CA THR A 6 -5.80 6.29 -9.71
C THR A 6 -6.28 7.72 -9.99
N GLN A 7 -6.26 8.60 -8.99
CA GLN A 7 -6.55 10.03 -9.20
C GLN A 7 -5.64 10.64 -10.27
N LEU A 8 -4.37 10.22 -10.34
CA LEU A 8 -3.49 10.66 -11.41
C LEU A 8 -3.96 10.18 -12.79
N SER A 9 -4.35 8.90 -12.92
CA SER A 9 -4.85 8.39 -14.21
C SER A 9 -6.12 9.12 -14.67
N LEU A 10 -7.04 9.42 -13.75
CA LEU A 10 -8.24 10.21 -14.03
C LEU A 10 -7.89 11.63 -14.51
N LEU A 11 -6.94 12.28 -13.83
CA LEU A 11 -6.46 13.60 -14.23
C LEU A 11 -5.77 13.56 -15.60
N GLN A 12 -4.91 12.57 -15.85
CA GLN A 12 -4.23 12.42 -17.13
C GLN A 12 -5.22 12.14 -18.28
N ASP A 13 -6.24 11.33 -18.03
CA ASP A 13 -7.29 11.06 -19.00
C ASP A 13 -8.17 12.30 -19.26
N ASP A 14 -8.50 13.08 -18.24
CA ASP A 14 -9.20 14.36 -18.42
C ASP A 14 -8.34 15.35 -19.24
N ILE A 15 -7.05 15.47 -18.92
CA ILE A 15 -6.11 16.30 -19.69
C ILE A 15 -6.06 15.87 -21.16
N ARG A 16 -5.96 14.57 -21.44
CA ARG A 16 -5.96 14.04 -22.83
C ARG A 16 -7.28 14.34 -23.54
N SER A 17 -8.41 14.12 -22.87
CA SER A 17 -9.74 14.33 -23.47
C SER A 17 -9.99 15.79 -23.83
N ARG A 18 -9.46 16.73 -23.05
CA ARG A 18 -9.64 18.17 -23.25
C ARG A 18 -8.50 18.82 -24.04
N TYR A 19 -7.45 18.06 -24.37
CA TYR A 19 -6.20 18.58 -24.93
C TYR A 19 -6.44 19.51 -26.12
N ASP A 20 -7.27 19.10 -27.08
CA ASP A 20 -7.49 19.87 -28.30
C ASP A 20 -8.16 21.22 -28.09
N SER A 21 -8.97 21.35 -27.02
CA SER A 21 -9.66 22.58 -26.63
C SER A 21 -8.77 23.58 -25.88
N LEU A 22 -7.57 23.15 -25.44
CA LEU A 22 -6.66 24.01 -24.68
C LEU A 22 -6.00 25.07 -25.57
N SER A 23 -5.75 26.25 -25.00
CA SER A 23 -4.92 27.28 -25.67
C SER A 23 -3.48 26.78 -25.87
N LYS A 24 -2.75 27.37 -26.84
CA LYS A 24 -1.37 26.97 -27.17
C LYS A 24 -0.46 26.82 -25.93
N ARG A 25 -0.48 27.80 -25.03
CA ARG A 25 0.33 27.75 -23.80
C ARG A 25 -0.13 26.70 -22.79
N LEU A 26 -1.43 26.40 -22.72
CA LEU A 26 -1.95 25.33 -21.87
C LEU A 26 -1.66 23.94 -22.47
N LYS A 27 -1.63 23.81 -23.80
CA LYS A 27 -1.16 22.59 -24.49
C LYS A 27 0.31 22.29 -24.18
N GLN A 28 1.17 23.31 -24.13
CA GLN A 28 2.58 23.14 -23.73
C GLN A 28 2.70 22.58 -22.31
N VAL A 29 1.91 23.12 -21.37
CA VAL A 29 1.86 22.60 -19.99
C VAL A 29 1.32 21.17 -19.95
N ALA A 30 0.21 20.89 -20.65
CA ALA A 30 -0.36 19.55 -20.74
C ALA A 30 0.65 18.52 -21.23
N GLN A 31 1.35 18.84 -22.33
CA GLN A 31 2.36 17.97 -22.92
C GLN A 31 3.48 17.66 -21.93
N TYR A 32 4.08 18.71 -21.33
CA TYR A 32 5.15 18.53 -20.37
C TYR A 32 4.73 17.64 -19.20
N ILE A 33 3.54 17.86 -18.64
CA ILE A 33 3.07 17.14 -17.45
C ILE A 33 2.76 15.67 -17.76
N LEU A 34 2.16 15.39 -18.93
CA LEU A 34 1.88 14.03 -19.38
C LEU A 34 3.17 13.25 -19.65
N ASP A 35 4.19 13.90 -20.22
CA ASP A 35 5.46 13.27 -20.58
C ASP A 35 6.42 13.13 -19.38
N ASN A 36 6.27 13.98 -18.35
CA ASN A 36 7.23 14.10 -17.24
C ASN A 36 6.56 14.00 -15.86
N SER A 37 5.58 13.10 -15.70
CA SER A 37 4.78 12.98 -14.46
C SER A 37 5.63 12.80 -13.19
N ASN A 38 6.76 12.08 -13.27
CA ASN A 38 7.69 11.96 -12.15
C ASN A 38 8.33 13.31 -11.81
N SER A 39 8.90 14.00 -12.80
CA SER A 39 9.54 15.30 -12.61
C SER A 39 8.58 16.35 -12.04
N VAL A 40 7.31 16.33 -12.49
CA VAL A 40 6.26 17.22 -11.95
C VAL A 40 6.07 17.04 -10.45
N ALA A 41 6.19 15.82 -9.91
CA ALA A 41 6.08 15.58 -8.48
C ALA A 41 7.22 16.24 -7.66
N PHE A 42 8.42 16.37 -8.23
CA PHE A 42 9.63 16.85 -7.52
C PHE A 42 10.00 18.30 -7.81
N ASP A 43 9.80 18.78 -9.04
CA ASP A 43 10.31 20.08 -9.46
C ASP A 43 9.48 21.23 -8.85
N THR A 44 10.12 22.36 -8.55
CA THR A 44 9.38 23.55 -8.10
C THR A 44 8.49 24.09 -9.22
N VAL A 45 7.45 24.86 -8.89
CA VAL A 45 6.58 25.50 -9.89
C VAL A 45 7.40 26.34 -10.87
N ALA A 46 8.44 27.02 -10.39
CA ALA A 46 9.36 27.78 -11.22
C ALA A 46 10.16 26.90 -12.19
N SER A 47 10.71 25.79 -11.70
CA SER A 47 11.46 24.82 -12.52
C SER A 47 10.56 24.18 -13.59
N ILE A 48 9.34 23.79 -13.22
CA ILE A 48 8.35 23.23 -14.16
C ILE A 48 7.99 24.26 -15.22
N ALA A 49 7.77 25.51 -14.84
CA ALA A 49 7.45 26.59 -15.78
C ALA A 49 8.59 26.81 -16.79
N GLN A 50 9.84 26.77 -16.30
CA GLN A 50 11.03 26.87 -17.13
C GLN A 50 11.16 25.69 -18.09
N HIS A 51 11.02 24.45 -17.62
CA HIS A 51 11.14 23.26 -18.46
C HIS A 51 9.99 23.13 -19.47
N ALA A 52 8.79 23.57 -19.11
CA ALA A 52 7.64 23.62 -20.00
C ALA A 52 7.64 24.84 -20.95
N ASP A 53 8.65 25.72 -20.85
CA ASP A 53 8.78 26.97 -21.62
C ASP A 53 7.54 27.87 -21.54
N VAL A 54 7.05 28.10 -20.32
CA VAL A 54 5.90 28.97 -20.05
C VAL A 54 6.13 29.87 -18.84
N PRO A 55 5.43 31.03 -18.76
CA PRO A 55 5.39 31.81 -17.54
C PRO A 55 4.70 31.03 -16.39
N PRO A 56 5.13 31.17 -15.11
CA PRO A 56 4.50 30.48 -13.97
C PRO A 56 2.98 30.71 -13.83
N SER A 57 2.49 31.89 -14.22
CA SER A 57 1.05 32.19 -14.25
C SER A 57 0.24 31.28 -15.21
N THR A 58 0.89 30.67 -16.19
CA THR A 58 0.28 29.67 -17.09
C THR A 58 0.03 28.36 -16.36
N LEU A 59 0.91 27.94 -15.45
CA LEU A 59 0.70 26.75 -14.63
C LEU A 59 -0.50 26.93 -13.68
N ILE A 60 -0.66 28.13 -13.10
CA ILE A 60 -1.84 28.43 -12.26
C ILE A 60 -3.12 28.37 -13.09
N ARG A 61 -3.15 28.98 -14.27
CA ARG A 61 -4.31 28.91 -15.18
C ARG A 61 -4.60 27.50 -15.64
N PHE A 62 -3.56 26.69 -15.86
CA PHE A 62 -3.71 25.28 -16.18
C PHE A 62 -4.37 24.53 -15.02
N ALA A 63 -3.88 24.69 -13.79
CA ALA A 63 -4.46 24.06 -12.61
C ALA A 63 -5.95 24.41 -12.43
N ASN A 64 -6.29 25.70 -12.56
CA ASN A 64 -7.66 26.17 -12.45
C ASN A 64 -8.58 25.60 -13.55
N ALA A 65 -8.06 25.40 -14.76
CA ALA A 65 -8.83 24.81 -15.86
C ALA A 65 -9.24 23.35 -15.58
N PHE A 66 -8.54 22.66 -14.69
CA PHE A 66 -8.80 21.28 -14.26
C PHE A 66 -9.36 21.20 -12.83
N GLY A 67 -9.88 22.31 -12.29
CA GLY A 67 -10.63 22.33 -11.03
C GLY A 67 -9.80 22.44 -9.76
N PHE A 68 -8.50 22.73 -9.86
CA PHE A 68 -7.63 22.94 -8.70
C PHE A 68 -7.53 24.44 -8.39
N SER A 69 -7.38 24.79 -7.11
CA SER A 69 -7.16 26.16 -6.62
C SER A 69 -5.79 26.74 -7.01
N GLY A 70 -4.84 25.88 -7.39
CA GLY A 70 -3.53 26.27 -7.88
C GLY A 70 -2.64 25.09 -8.24
N PHE A 71 -1.48 25.38 -8.84
CA PHE A 71 -0.61 24.33 -9.36
C PHE A 71 0.04 23.46 -8.28
N ASN A 72 0.26 24.00 -7.07
CA ASN A 72 0.73 23.20 -5.95
C ASN A 72 -0.28 22.13 -5.52
N GLU A 73 -1.58 22.45 -5.54
CA GLU A 73 -2.64 21.48 -5.23
C GLU A 73 -2.69 20.38 -6.29
N MET A 74 -2.68 20.75 -7.58
CA MET A 74 -2.59 19.79 -8.68
C MET A 74 -1.36 18.88 -8.54
N LYS A 75 -0.20 19.45 -8.18
CA LYS A 75 1.06 18.71 -7.98
C LYS A 75 0.96 17.66 -6.86
N GLN A 76 0.07 17.82 -5.88
CA GLN A 76 -0.14 16.81 -4.85
C GLN A 76 -0.70 15.51 -5.42
N VAL A 77 -1.51 15.56 -6.48
CA VAL A 77 -2.01 14.35 -7.17
C VAL A 77 -0.85 13.52 -7.74
N PHE A 78 0.14 14.20 -8.33
CA PHE A 78 1.36 13.56 -8.85
C PHE A 78 2.23 13.00 -7.71
N ARG A 79 2.43 13.78 -6.64
CA ARG A 79 3.20 13.35 -5.46
C ARG A 79 2.57 12.13 -4.78
N GLN A 80 1.26 12.14 -4.59
CA GLN A 80 0.55 11.03 -3.93
C GLN A 80 0.66 9.74 -4.73
N HIS A 81 0.37 9.80 -6.04
CA HIS A 81 0.51 8.65 -6.92
C HIS A 81 1.95 8.12 -6.92
N LEU A 82 2.92 9.04 -6.97
CA LEU A 82 4.32 8.66 -6.90
C LEU A 82 4.65 8.03 -5.54
N MET A 83 4.19 8.53 -4.40
CA MET A 83 4.43 7.88 -3.09
C MET A 83 3.79 6.49 -2.99
N GLU A 84 2.67 6.27 -3.67
CA GLU A 84 1.98 4.98 -3.76
C GLU A 84 2.76 3.99 -4.64
N GLU A 85 3.23 4.42 -5.82
CA GLU A 85 3.97 3.58 -6.78
C GLU A 85 5.48 3.48 -6.55
N THR A 86 6.09 4.47 -5.90
CA THR A 86 7.55 4.60 -5.82
C THR A 86 8.14 3.50 -4.95
N VAL A 87 8.96 2.68 -5.59
CA VAL A 87 9.74 1.62 -4.92
C VAL A 87 10.97 2.21 -4.22
N SER A 88 11.51 3.34 -4.70
CA SER A 88 12.78 3.90 -4.20
C SER A 88 12.66 4.69 -2.89
N TYR A 89 13.43 4.26 -1.88
CA TYR A 89 13.60 5.00 -0.63
C TYR A 89 14.31 6.34 -0.82
N THR A 90 15.17 6.49 -1.84
CA THR A 90 15.91 7.74 -2.10
C THR A 90 14.99 8.87 -2.55
N GLU A 91 14.04 8.55 -3.43
CA GLU A 91 13.05 9.51 -3.92
C GLU A 91 12.07 9.93 -2.82
N ARG A 92 11.63 8.98 -1.98
CA ARG A 92 10.83 9.31 -0.79
C ARG A 92 11.58 10.26 0.16
N ALA A 93 12.86 10.02 0.41
CA ALA A 93 13.66 10.88 1.26
C ALA A 93 13.82 12.30 0.67
N ARG A 94 13.90 12.42 -0.67
CA ARG A 94 13.91 13.71 -1.36
C ARG A 94 12.59 14.46 -1.22
N LEU A 95 11.45 13.76 -1.39
CA LEU A 95 10.11 14.34 -1.19
C LEU A 95 9.93 14.84 0.24
N PHE A 96 10.38 14.05 1.23
CA PHE A 96 10.32 14.42 2.63
C PHE A 96 11.07 15.73 2.92
N ARG A 97 12.33 15.83 2.46
CA ARG A 97 13.12 17.06 2.61
C ARG A 97 12.45 18.28 1.95
N GLN A 98 11.88 18.10 0.76
CA GLN A 98 11.24 19.19 0.04
C GLN A 98 9.96 19.65 0.74
N LYS A 99 9.11 18.71 1.19
CA LYS A 99 7.87 19.03 1.92
C LYS A 99 8.17 19.87 3.17
N ASN A 100 9.12 19.42 3.99
CA ASN A 100 9.50 20.14 5.20
C ASN A 100 10.05 21.55 4.88
N ALA A 101 10.85 21.67 3.81
CA ALA A 101 11.33 22.97 3.36
C ALA A 101 10.19 23.90 2.88
N ASP A 102 9.18 23.35 2.17
CA ASP A 102 7.99 24.10 1.74
C ASP A 102 7.13 24.55 2.94
N GLU A 103 7.07 23.75 4.01
CA GLU A 103 6.27 23.99 5.23
C GLU A 103 7.03 24.75 6.33
N GLY A 104 8.34 25.00 6.14
CA GLY A 104 9.20 25.64 7.14
C GLY A 104 9.51 24.75 8.35
N GLU A 105 9.31 23.45 8.22
CA GLU A 105 9.55 22.47 9.28
C GLU A 105 11.00 21.92 9.21
N PRO A 106 11.63 21.62 10.36
CA PRO A 106 12.94 20.99 10.37
C PRO A 106 12.84 19.54 9.89
N THR A 107 13.71 19.15 8.96
CA THR A 107 13.87 17.75 8.58
C THR A 107 14.77 17.05 9.61
N PRO A 108 14.40 15.89 10.16
CA PRO A 108 15.31 15.01 10.88
C PRO A 108 16.49 14.61 9.99
N GLU A 109 17.70 15.02 10.34
CA GLU A 109 18.92 14.74 9.57
C GLU A 109 19.78 13.66 10.21
N LYS A 110 19.62 13.44 11.53
CA LYS A 110 20.45 12.48 12.27
C LYS A 110 19.75 11.12 12.41
N PRO A 111 20.47 9.99 12.28
CA PRO A 111 19.89 8.66 12.48
C PRO A 111 19.15 8.47 13.81
N GLY A 112 19.62 9.11 14.90
CA GLY A 112 18.96 9.05 16.21
C GLY A 112 17.60 9.76 16.25
N GLU A 113 17.42 10.85 15.50
CA GLU A 113 16.14 11.55 15.39
C GLU A 113 15.15 10.70 14.59
N ILE A 114 15.62 10.07 13.50
CA ILE A 114 14.83 9.13 12.70
C ILE A 114 14.37 7.94 13.54
N LEU A 115 15.28 7.32 14.32
CA LEU A 115 14.94 6.22 15.22
C LEU A 115 13.89 6.64 16.26
N LYS A 116 14.04 7.83 16.86
CA LYS A 116 13.07 8.37 17.81
C LYS A 116 11.71 8.56 17.18
N LEU A 117 11.66 9.11 15.96
CA LEU A 117 10.43 9.34 15.21
C LEU A 117 9.72 8.03 14.88
N PHE A 118 10.42 7.06 14.29
CA PHE A 118 9.87 5.73 14.03
C PHE A 118 9.37 5.05 15.30
N SER A 119 10.15 5.07 16.38
CA SER A 119 9.74 4.48 17.67
C SER A 119 8.45 5.11 18.19
N MET A 120 8.37 6.44 18.15
CA MET A 120 7.20 7.19 18.65
C MET A 120 5.93 6.86 17.85
N VAL A 121 5.97 6.93 16.52
CA VAL A 121 4.77 6.67 15.70
C VAL A 121 4.33 5.21 15.75
N ASN A 122 5.28 4.27 15.84
CA ASN A 122 4.95 2.85 16.00
C ASN A 122 4.34 2.57 17.37
N ALA A 123 4.87 3.16 18.44
CA ALA A 123 4.29 3.01 19.77
C ALA A 123 2.83 3.49 19.82
N GLN A 124 2.51 4.61 19.18
CA GLN A 124 1.14 5.12 19.09
C GLN A 124 0.22 4.14 18.36
N VAL A 125 0.64 3.63 17.20
CA VAL A 125 -0.15 2.66 16.44
C VAL A 125 -0.36 1.38 17.23
N LEU A 126 0.68 0.85 17.88
CA LEU A 126 0.57 -0.37 18.70
C LEU A 126 -0.37 -0.20 19.89
N GLN A 127 -0.44 0.99 20.51
CA GLN A 127 -1.41 1.29 21.57
C GLN A 127 -2.85 1.30 21.06
N GLN A 128 -3.07 1.70 19.80
CA GLN A 128 -4.41 1.74 19.19
C GLN A 128 -4.86 0.38 18.62
N LEU A 129 -3.91 -0.48 18.25
CA LEU A 129 -4.18 -1.77 17.64
C LEU A 129 -5.18 -2.66 18.42
N PRO A 130 -5.04 -2.89 19.75
CA PRO A 130 -5.99 -3.73 20.50
C PRO A 130 -7.37 -3.08 20.69
N VAL A 131 -7.50 -1.77 20.43
CA VAL A 131 -8.80 -1.08 20.45
C VAL A 131 -9.52 -1.25 19.10
N GLN A 132 -8.75 -1.36 18.01
CA GLN A 132 -9.28 -1.48 16.65
C GLN A 132 -9.62 -2.92 16.27
N ILE A 133 -8.82 -3.88 16.73
CA ILE A 133 -9.04 -5.30 16.46
C ILE A 133 -9.98 -5.86 17.52
N LYS A 134 -11.10 -6.42 17.08
CA LYS A 134 -12.07 -7.03 17.98
C LYS A 134 -11.61 -8.42 18.41
N ASN A 135 -11.85 -8.78 19.67
CA ASN A 135 -11.50 -10.09 20.21
C ASN A 135 -12.16 -11.22 19.43
N GLU A 136 -13.42 -11.05 18.99
CA GLU A 136 -14.13 -12.07 18.23
C GLU A 136 -13.48 -12.36 16.88
N GLN A 137 -12.78 -11.39 16.28
CA GLN A 137 -12.02 -11.59 15.05
C GLN A 137 -10.76 -12.44 15.30
N LEU A 138 -10.09 -12.20 16.43
CA LEU A 138 -8.94 -13.01 16.83
C LEU A 138 -9.36 -14.45 17.11
N ASP A 139 -10.45 -14.63 17.87
CA ASP A 139 -10.98 -15.96 18.18
C ASP A 139 -11.42 -16.70 16.91
N ALA A 140 -12.11 -16.02 15.99
CA ALA A 140 -12.50 -16.60 14.70
C ALA A 140 -11.29 -17.01 13.85
N ALA A 141 -10.27 -16.13 13.76
CA ALA A 141 -9.05 -16.44 13.01
C ALA A 141 -8.30 -17.63 13.59
N VAL A 142 -8.10 -17.67 14.92
CA VAL A 142 -7.42 -18.78 15.60
C VAL A 142 -8.20 -20.09 15.40
N ASN A 143 -9.53 -20.05 15.48
CA ASN A 143 -10.37 -21.23 15.24
C ASN A 143 -10.26 -21.76 13.80
N LEU A 144 -10.20 -20.88 12.80
CA LEU A 144 -9.97 -21.28 11.41
C LEU A 144 -8.59 -21.93 11.26
N LEU A 145 -7.54 -21.29 11.79
CA LEU A 145 -6.17 -21.80 11.71
C LEU A 145 -5.97 -23.12 12.45
N ALA A 146 -6.66 -23.34 13.57
CA ALA A 146 -6.58 -24.57 14.35
C ALA A 146 -7.18 -25.78 13.63
N LYS A 147 -8.23 -25.55 12.81
CA LYS A 147 -8.95 -26.59 12.06
C LYS A 147 -8.39 -26.84 10.66
N ALA A 148 -7.55 -25.93 10.15
CA ALA A 148 -7.04 -26.00 8.79
C ALA A 148 -6.09 -27.20 8.56
N ASP A 149 -6.30 -27.91 7.45
CA ASP A 149 -5.38 -28.95 7.00
C ASP A 149 -4.06 -28.36 6.49
N ASN A 150 -4.15 -27.31 5.66
CA ASN A 150 -3.03 -26.51 5.18
C ASN A 150 -3.28 -25.01 5.34
N ILE A 151 -2.21 -24.25 5.57
CA ILE A 151 -2.26 -22.79 5.71
C ILE A 151 -1.38 -22.16 4.63
N TYR A 152 -1.99 -21.50 3.66
CA TYR A 152 -1.28 -20.78 2.59
C TYR A 152 -1.14 -19.32 2.98
N VAL A 153 0.08 -18.81 3.06
CA VAL A 153 0.37 -17.42 3.44
C VAL A 153 0.88 -16.67 2.23
N ILE A 154 0.20 -15.57 1.90
CA ILE A 154 0.47 -14.74 0.73
C ILE A 154 0.81 -13.33 1.22
N GLY A 155 1.99 -12.86 0.88
CA GLY A 155 2.37 -11.46 1.08
C GLY A 155 3.54 -11.13 0.18
N LEU A 156 3.39 -10.11 -0.67
CA LEU A 156 4.41 -9.75 -1.65
C LEU A 156 5.02 -8.39 -1.34
N ARG A 157 6.19 -8.12 -1.93
CA ARG A 157 6.92 -6.86 -1.78
C ARG A 157 7.15 -6.57 -0.29
N ARG A 158 6.68 -5.44 0.24
CA ARG A 158 6.84 -5.11 1.67
C ARG A 158 6.21 -6.19 2.57
N SER A 159 4.96 -6.59 2.28
CA SER A 159 4.22 -7.57 3.10
C SER A 159 4.87 -8.95 3.19
N PHE A 160 5.86 -9.25 2.32
CA PHE A 160 6.60 -10.51 2.34
C PHE A 160 7.27 -10.79 3.69
N SER A 161 7.77 -9.76 4.37
CA SER A 161 8.41 -9.92 5.69
C SER A 161 7.44 -10.49 6.73
N VAL A 162 6.21 -9.99 6.76
CA VAL A 162 5.15 -10.45 7.67
C VAL A 162 4.68 -11.86 7.28
N ALA A 163 4.45 -12.10 5.99
CA ALA A 163 4.06 -13.42 5.49
C ALA A 163 5.13 -14.48 5.80
N SER A 164 6.39 -14.18 5.50
CA SER A 164 7.52 -15.07 5.78
C SER A 164 7.67 -15.37 7.27
N TYR A 165 7.49 -14.37 8.15
CA TYR A 165 7.52 -14.59 9.60
C TYR A 165 6.36 -15.47 10.05
N LEU A 166 5.14 -15.22 9.58
CA LEU A 166 3.98 -16.01 9.97
C LEU A 166 4.11 -17.47 9.49
N THR A 167 4.58 -17.70 8.27
CA THR A 167 4.90 -19.06 7.80
C THR A 167 5.96 -19.73 8.68
N TYR A 168 7.02 -19.01 9.05
CA TYR A 168 8.04 -19.52 9.97
C TYR A 168 7.42 -19.93 11.31
N ALA A 169 6.61 -19.06 11.92
CA ALA A 169 5.99 -19.31 13.22
C ALA A 169 5.03 -20.49 13.16
N LEU A 170 4.14 -20.55 12.15
CA LEU A 170 3.19 -21.65 11.98
C LEU A 170 3.88 -23.01 11.81
N ARG A 171 5.01 -23.06 11.10
CA ARG A 171 5.81 -24.30 10.97
C ARG A 171 6.42 -24.76 12.29
N HIS A 172 6.79 -23.83 13.18
CA HIS A 172 7.26 -24.18 14.52
C HIS A 172 6.14 -24.69 15.44
N LEU A 173 4.89 -24.41 15.09
CA LEU A 173 3.69 -24.97 15.72
C LEU A 173 3.22 -26.25 15.02
N GLU A 174 4.09 -26.89 14.23
CA GLU A 174 3.82 -28.11 13.47
C GLU A 174 2.63 -28.01 12.50
N ARG A 175 2.25 -26.80 12.09
CA ARG A 175 1.22 -26.56 11.07
C ARG A 175 1.81 -26.69 9.67
N ARG A 176 1.03 -27.23 8.75
CA ARG A 176 1.38 -27.33 7.32
C ARG A 176 1.22 -25.97 6.64
N ALA A 177 2.20 -25.09 6.86
CA ALA A 177 2.19 -23.74 6.33
C ALA A 177 3.07 -23.59 5.07
N PHE A 178 2.51 -22.97 4.03
CA PHE A 178 3.12 -22.76 2.73
C PHE A 178 3.18 -21.27 2.41
N LEU A 179 4.39 -20.74 2.20
CA LEU A 179 4.57 -19.38 1.71
C LEU A 179 4.39 -19.37 0.19
N ILE A 180 3.50 -18.52 -0.31
CA ILE A 180 3.32 -18.30 -1.75
C ILE A 180 4.20 -17.13 -2.17
N ASP A 181 5.34 -17.45 -2.78
CA ASP A 181 6.38 -16.49 -3.19
C ASP A 181 6.48 -16.29 -4.71
N GLY A 182 5.85 -17.17 -5.48
CA GLY A 182 5.82 -17.13 -6.94
C GLY A 182 7.16 -17.37 -7.61
N ILE A 183 8.12 -18.03 -6.93
CA ILE A 183 9.41 -18.35 -7.55
C ILE A 183 9.18 -19.08 -8.89
N GLY A 184 9.81 -18.58 -9.95
CA GLY A 184 9.63 -19.10 -11.30
C GLY A 184 8.33 -18.69 -11.99
N GLY A 185 7.58 -17.72 -11.45
CA GLY A 185 6.27 -17.30 -11.98
C GLY A 185 5.12 -18.22 -11.57
N MET A 186 5.34 -19.11 -10.61
CA MET A 186 4.46 -20.24 -10.28
C MET A 186 3.39 -19.92 -9.22
N PHE A 187 2.88 -18.69 -9.19
CA PHE A 187 1.95 -18.25 -8.15
C PHE A 187 0.70 -19.15 -8.07
N SER A 188 0.07 -19.43 -9.22
CA SER A 188 -1.16 -20.23 -9.28
C SER A 188 -0.91 -21.70 -8.97
N GLU A 189 0.24 -22.22 -9.38
CA GLU A 189 0.69 -23.59 -9.16
C GLU A 189 0.98 -23.83 -7.67
N GLN A 190 1.58 -22.88 -6.98
CA GLN A 190 1.82 -22.97 -5.54
C GLN A 190 0.52 -23.02 -4.72
N LEU A 191 -0.55 -22.40 -5.23
CA LEU A 191 -1.89 -22.46 -4.62
C LEU A 191 -2.77 -23.57 -5.26
N SER A 192 -2.25 -24.39 -6.18
CA SER A 192 -3.06 -25.28 -7.04
C SER A 192 -3.84 -26.38 -6.31
N MET A 193 -3.41 -26.74 -5.10
CA MET A 193 -4.00 -27.82 -4.30
C MET A 193 -4.89 -27.31 -3.16
N VAL A 194 -5.12 -25.99 -3.06
CA VAL A 194 -5.99 -25.44 -2.01
C VAL A 194 -7.42 -26.02 -2.12
N SER A 195 -7.97 -26.39 -0.96
CA SER A 195 -9.24 -27.06 -0.79
C SER A 195 -10.12 -26.35 0.26
N PRO A 196 -11.39 -26.77 0.45
CA PRO A 196 -12.29 -26.16 1.45
C PRO A 196 -11.85 -26.32 2.90
N ASP A 197 -10.99 -27.29 3.22
CA ASP A 197 -10.48 -27.52 4.58
C ASP A 197 -9.19 -26.72 4.86
N ASP A 198 -8.75 -25.88 3.92
CA ASP A 198 -7.54 -25.06 4.04
C ASP A 198 -7.85 -23.59 4.34
N VAL A 199 -6.85 -22.88 4.86
CA VAL A 199 -6.91 -21.43 5.09
C VAL A 199 -5.90 -20.71 4.21
N VAL A 200 -6.35 -19.63 3.56
CA VAL A 200 -5.51 -18.65 2.87
C VAL A 200 -5.41 -17.39 3.73
N ILE A 201 -4.19 -17.04 4.14
CA ILE A 201 -3.88 -15.78 4.81
C ILE A 201 -3.28 -14.82 3.78
N ALA A 202 -3.96 -13.73 3.47
CA ALA A 202 -3.49 -12.74 2.51
C ALA A 202 -3.15 -11.40 3.19
N ILE A 203 -1.93 -10.91 2.96
CA ILE A 203 -1.41 -9.69 3.56
C ILE A 203 -1.11 -8.68 2.46
N SER A 204 -1.95 -7.65 2.33
CA SER A 204 -1.78 -6.64 1.29
C SER A 204 -2.40 -5.30 1.67
N TYR A 205 -1.73 -4.21 1.27
CA TYR A 205 -2.11 -2.83 1.55
C TYR A 205 -2.14 -2.05 0.25
N SER A 206 -2.87 -0.93 0.23
CA SER A 206 -2.86 -0.04 -0.91
C SER A 206 -1.44 0.51 -1.22
N PRO A 207 -0.97 0.46 -2.49
CA PRO A 207 -1.63 -0.14 -3.65
C PRO A 207 -1.54 -1.67 -3.64
N TYR A 208 -2.69 -2.35 -3.72
CA TYR A 208 -2.78 -3.80 -3.62
C TYR A 208 -2.02 -4.48 -4.76
N ALA A 209 -1.17 -5.44 -4.41
CA ALA A 209 -0.48 -6.27 -5.39
C ALA A 209 -1.51 -7.09 -6.18
N GLN A 210 -1.58 -6.89 -7.50
CA GLN A 210 -2.53 -7.58 -8.37
C GLN A 210 -2.41 -9.11 -8.22
N GLU A 211 -1.19 -9.61 -8.12
CA GLU A 211 -0.91 -11.04 -7.95
C GLU A 211 -1.54 -11.59 -6.65
N VAL A 212 -1.57 -10.80 -5.57
CA VAL A 212 -2.22 -11.19 -4.31
C VAL A 212 -3.74 -11.23 -4.48
N VAL A 213 -4.32 -10.25 -5.18
CA VAL A 213 -5.77 -10.21 -5.42
C VAL A 213 -6.21 -11.42 -6.25
N GLU A 214 -5.47 -11.74 -7.31
CA GLU A 214 -5.74 -12.89 -8.18
C GLU A 214 -5.67 -14.23 -7.42
N LEU A 215 -4.70 -14.38 -6.51
CA LEU A 215 -4.58 -15.58 -5.68
C LEU A 215 -5.70 -15.71 -4.63
N VAL A 216 -6.12 -14.61 -4.01
CA VAL A 216 -7.26 -14.62 -3.10
C VAL A 216 -8.54 -15.02 -3.83
N GLU A 217 -8.78 -14.47 -5.02
CA GLU A 217 -9.89 -14.88 -5.88
C GLU A 217 -9.81 -16.36 -6.27
N LEU A 218 -8.62 -16.88 -6.58
CA LEU A 218 -8.41 -18.28 -6.89
C LEU A 218 -8.73 -19.18 -5.69
N GLY A 219 -8.23 -18.86 -4.50
CA GLY A 219 -8.54 -19.60 -3.28
C GLY A 219 -10.03 -19.59 -2.95
N ALA A 220 -10.68 -18.43 -3.10
CA ALA A 220 -12.12 -18.29 -2.84
C ALA A 220 -12.96 -19.12 -3.82
N LYS A 221 -12.58 -19.16 -5.11
CA LYS A 221 -13.22 -20.03 -6.12
C LYS A 221 -13.11 -21.52 -5.79
N ARG A 222 -12.12 -21.91 -4.99
CA ARG A 222 -11.94 -23.31 -4.52
C ARG A 222 -12.57 -23.59 -3.15
N GLY A 223 -13.22 -22.59 -2.55
CA GLY A 223 -13.94 -22.73 -1.28
C GLY A 223 -13.06 -22.71 -0.04
N ALA A 224 -11.77 -22.35 -0.17
CA ALA A 224 -10.88 -22.20 0.98
C ALA A 224 -11.38 -21.10 1.92
N HIS A 225 -11.07 -21.23 3.20
CA HIS A 225 -11.30 -20.18 4.18
C HIS A 225 -10.28 -19.04 4.00
N HIS A 226 -10.66 -17.79 4.25
CA HIS A 226 -9.78 -16.63 4.04
C HIS A 226 -9.66 -15.72 5.25
N ILE A 227 -8.41 -15.36 5.55
CA ILE A 227 -8.05 -14.35 6.55
C ILE A 227 -7.26 -13.24 5.83
N ALA A 228 -7.75 -12.01 5.87
CA ALA A 228 -7.04 -10.85 5.34
C ALA A 228 -6.39 -10.02 6.44
N ILE A 229 -5.17 -9.55 6.18
CA ILE A 229 -4.52 -8.46 6.91
C ILE A 229 -4.28 -7.32 5.92
N THR A 230 -4.97 -6.20 6.12
CA THR A 230 -5.08 -5.13 5.11
C THR A 230 -5.32 -3.75 5.72
N ASP A 231 -5.43 -2.69 4.92
CA ASP A 231 -5.64 -1.29 5.37
C ASP A 231 -7.12 -0.83 5.32
N SER A 232 -8.03 -1.62 4.73
CA SER A 232 -9.42 -1.18 4.52
C SER A 232 -10.42 -2.33 4.53
N GLN A 233 -11.62 -2.08 5.08
CA GLN A 233 -12.76 -3.01 5.03
C GLN A 233 -13.34 -3.17 3.62
N VAL A 234 -13.00 -2.27 2.70
CA VAL A 234 -13.43 -2.34 1.29
C VAL A 234 -12.25 -2.69 0.36
N SER A 235 -11.18 -3.28 0.91
CA SER A 235 -10.08 -3.77 0.10
C SER A 235 -10.53 -4.93 -0.79
N PRO A 236 -9.85 -5.19 -1.93
CA PRO A 236 -10.13 -6.36 -2.75
C PRO A 236 -10.00 -7.69 -2.00
N LEU A 237 -9.19 -7.72 -0.92
CA LEU A 237 -9.01 -8.91 -0.07
C LEU A 237 -10.23 -9.14 0.85
N ALA A 238 -10.82 -8.05 1.36
CA ALA A 238 -11.93 -8.12 2.31
C ALA A 238 -13.17 -8.81 1.73
N ALA A 239 -13.41 -8.66 0.42
CA ALA A 239 -14.58 -9.22 -0.26
C ALA A 239 -14.68 -10.75 -0.18
N PHE A 240 -13.56 -11.45 0.01
CA PHE A 240 -13.50 -12.91 0.07
C PHE A 240 -13.18 -13.44 1.46
N SER A 241 -12.94 -12.56 2.43
CA SER A 241 -12.39 -12.93 3.73
C SER A 241 -13.48 -13.16 4.77
N GLU A 242 -13.39 -14.27 5.48
CA GLU A 242 -14.21 -14.53 6.67
C GLU A 242 -13.76 -13.68 7.84
N VAL A 243 -12.45 -13.47 7.96
CA VAL A 243 -11.85 -12.57 8.94
C VAL A 243 -11.01 -11.52 8.23
N CYS A 244 -11.35 -10.25 8.39
CA CYS A 244 -10.61 -9.12 7.84
C CYS A 244 -10.04 -8.25 8.97
N PHE A 245 -8.72 -8.32 9.17
CA PHE A 245 -8.00 -7.43 10.07
C PHE A 245 -7.58 -6.16 9.35
N VAL A 246 -8.22 -5.04 9.71
CA VAL A 246 -7.86 -3.72 9.20
C VAL A 246 -6.81 -3.11 10.11
N VAL A 247 -5.57 -3.12 9.64
CA VAL A 247 -4.38 -2.63 10.33
C VAL A 247 -3.92 -1.33 9.69
N ARG A 248 -3.92 -0.25 10.48
CA ARG A 248 -3.35 1.04 10.08
C ARG A 248 -1.89 1.08 10.45
N GLU A 249 -1.01 0.85 9.48
CA GLU A 249 0.44 0.96 9.70
C GLU A 249 0.89 2.38 10.01
N ALA A 250 1.88 2.50 10.88
CA ALA A 250 2.53 3.79 11.14
C ALA A 250 3.23 4.29 9.86
N GLN A 251 3.24 5.62 9.69
CA GLN A 251 4.00 6.28 8.65
C GLN A 251 4.92 7.33 9.25
N VAL A 252 6.16 7.36 8.76
CA VAL A 252 7.07 8.49 8.89
C VAL A 252 7.19 9.10 7.51
N ASP A 253 6.39 10.14 7.25
CA ASP A 253 6.40 10.94 6.01
C ASP A 253 6.58 10.13 4.71
N GLY A 254 5.70 9.14 4.52
CA GLY A 254 5.67 8.28 3.32
C GLY A 254 6.46 6.97 3.45
N PHE A 255 7.25 6.81 4.51
CA PHE A 255 7.83 5.52 4.89
C PHE A 255 6.87 4.77 5.80
N ARG A 256 6.14 3.82 5.20
CA ARG A 256 5.27 2.89 5.93
C ARG A 256 6.09 1.90 6.75
N SER A 257 5.69 1.72 8.00
CA SER A 257 6.15 0.67 8.90
C SER A 257 5.48 -0.67 8.58
N GLN A 258 5.88 -1.72 9.30
CA GLN A 258 5.27 -3.06 9.28
C GLN A 258 5.08 -3.64 10.69
N VAL A 259 5.31 -2.83 11.72
CA VAL A 259 5.37 -3.29 13.12
C VAL A 259 4.00 -3.71 13.62
N ALA A 260 2.93 -3.02 13.23
CA ALA A 260 1.59 -3.35 13.68
C ALA A 260 1.13 -4.71 13.12
N SER A 261 1.40 -4.95 11.83
CA SER A 261 1.05 -6.21 11.18
C SER A 261 1.94 -7.37 11.63
N MET A 262 3.22 -7.10 11.91
CA MET A 262 4.10 -8.07 12.54
C MET A 262 3.62 -8.43 13.95
N CYS A 263 3.21 -7.44 14.75
CA CYS A 263 2.63 -7.65 16.07
C CYS A 263 1.37 -8.53 15.99
N LEU A 264 0.45 -8.24 15.06
CA LEU A 264 -0.73 -9.08 14.84
C LEU A 264 -0.37 -10.51 14.41
N ALA A 265 0.59 -10.67 13.49
CA ALA A 265 1.03 -11.99 13.06
C ALA A 265 1.63 -12.81 14.23
N GLN A 266 2.39 -12.16 15.11
CA GLN A 266 2.89 -12.75 16.35
C GLN A 266 1.76 -13.13 17.30
N THR A 267 0.77 -12.25 17.49
CA THR A 267 -0.42 -12.53 18.29
C THR A 267 -1.15 -13.76 17.77
N LEU A 268 -1.45 -13.83 16.46
CA LEU A 268 -2.13 -14.98 15.86
C LEU A 268 -1.35 -16.29 16.07
N ALA A 269 -0.03 -16.28 15.87
CA ALA A 269 0.79 -17.46 16.07
C ALA A 269 0.81 -17.92 17.54
N VAL A 270 1.05 -17.03 18.49
CA VAL A 270 1.09 -17.37 19.92
C VAL A 270 -0.29 -17.79 20.43
N SER A 271 -1.35 -17.11 20.00
CA SER A 271 -2.72 -17.49 20.34
C SER A 271 -3.10 -18.87 19.78
N LEU A 272 -2.67 -19.20 18.56
CA LEU A 272 -2.85 -20.54 18.00
C LEU A 272 -2.13 -21.60 18.82
N ALA A 273 -0.89 -21.34 19.24
CA ALA A 273 -0.14 -22.27 20.09
C ALA A 273 -0.92 -22.63 21.37
N LEU A 274 -1.42 -21.61 22.07
CA LEU A 274 -2.17 -21.76 23.32
C LEU A 274 -3.56 -22.38 23.16
N ALA A 275 -4.14 -22.31 21.96
CA ALA A 275 -5.46 -22.90 21.68
C ALA A 275 -5.40 -24.40 21.33
N THR A 276 -4.19 -24.93 21.11
CA THR A 276 -3.98 -26.29 20.58
C THR A 276 -3.24 -27.22 21.54
N GLU A 277 -2.94 -26.73 22.74
CA GLU A 277 -2.61 -27.55 23.93
C GLU A 277 -3.91 -28.04 24.61
#